data_AF-A0A1I4RRV5-F1
#
_entry.id   AF-A0A1I4RRV5-F1
#
_cell.length_a   1.000
_cell.length_b   1.000
_cell.length_c   1.000
_cell.angle_alpha   90.00
_cell.angle_beta   90.00
_cell.angle_gamma   90.00
#
_symmetry.space_group_name_H-M   'P 1'
#
loop_
_entity.id
_entity.type
_entity.pdbx_description
1 polymer ?
#
loop_
_entity_poly.entity_id
_entity_poly.type
_entity_poly.pdbx_seq_one_letter_code
_entity_poly.pdbx_strand_id
1 'polypeptide(L)'
;MSELVTFINRADPPKYDLIKVALAHHRFAWIHPFGNGNGRVVRLLTYTLLIKYGFNVKTGGRVLNPTAVFCNDRDRYYSMLGRADNGTPEGRETWCIYVLDGMLDELRKVDQLTDMHYLIERILTPALHYARERALLTQLEERVLLTTARAGIAKASDLKDAMPGMTETQRTYQIRKLVEHRMLAPIREGARQYTIGFSNNFLIRGVIRALSAEGFIPDALNKPK
;
A
#
# COMPACT_ATOMS: atom_id res chain seq x y z
N MET A 1 16.01 27.84 -9.94
CA MET A 1 16.42 26.42 -9.73
C MET A 1 17.63 26.27 -8.81
N SER A 2 18.72 27.00 -9.01
CA SER A 2 19.94 26.89 -8.16
C SER A 2 19.66 27.11 -6.67
N GLU A 3 18.81 28.09 -6.32
CA GLU A 3 18.37 28.33 -4.93
C GLU A 3 17.65 27.13 -4.32
N LEU A 4 16.76 26.47 -5.07
CA LEU A 4 16.04 25.30 -4.60
C LEU A 4 16.99 24.13 -4.32
N VAL A 5 17.95 23.89 -5.23
CA VAL A 5 18.97 22.86 -5.04
C VAL A 5 19.83 23.17 -3.81
N THR A 6 20.20 24.44 -3.62
CA THR A 6 20.94 24.90 -2.44
C THR A 6 20.14 24.66 -1.17
N PHE A 7 18.86 25.01 -1.14
CA PHE A 7 17.95 24.77 -0.02
C PHE A 7 17.83 23.28 0.33
N ILE A 8 17.67 22.42 -0.68
CA ILE A 8 17.60 20.95 -0.52
C ILE A 8 18.89 20.37 0.06
N ASN A 9 20.05 20.96 -0.27
CA ASN A 9 21.36 20.47 0.15
C ASN A 9 21.89 21.14 1.43
N ARG A 10 21.26 22.21 1.89
CA ARG A 10 21.59 22.85 3.18
C ARG A 10 21.47 21.84 4.31
N ALA A 11 22.46 21.77 5.19
CA ALA A 11 22.37 21.00 6.42
C ALA A 11 21.43 21.72 7.40
N ASP A 12 20.32 21.07 7.77
CA ASP A 12 19.39 21.53 8.80
C ASP A 12 19.14 20.37 9.78
N PRO A 13 18.71 20.65 11.02
CA PRO A 13 18.38 19.59 11.97
C PRO A 13 17.32 18.61 11.42
N PRO A 14 17.43 17.29 11.69
CA PRO A 14 16.53 16.27 11.13
C PRO A 14 15.03 16.49 11.38
N LYS A 15 14.68 17.18 12.48
CA LYS A 15 13.29 17.55 12.78
C LYS A 15 12.61 18.40 11.69
N TYR A 16 13.38 19.01 10.78
CA TYR A 16 12.86 19.82 9.67
C TYR A 16 12.76 19.05 8.34
N ASP A 17 13.21 17.80 8.27
CA ASP A 17 13.37 17.09 6.99
C ASP A 17 12.07 16.99 6.20
N LEU A 18 10.96 16.63 6.85
CA LEU A 18 9.65 16.55 6.18
C LEU A 18 9.08 17.92 5.78
N ILE A 19 9.37 18.96 6.56
CA ILE A 19 9.01 20.35 6.20
C ILE A 19 9.81 20.75 4.95
N LYS A 20 11.10 20.41 4.88
CA LYS A 20 11.92 20.66 3.69
C LYS A 20 11.40 19.89 2.49
N VAL A 21 10.96 18.65 2.65
CA VAL A 21 10.32 17.86 1.57
C VAL A 21 9.07 18.58 1.04
N ALA A 22 8.17 19.00 1.93
CA ALA A 22 6.96 19.73 1.56
C ALA A 22 7.29 21.02 0.80
N LEU A 23 8.17 21.86 1.35
CA LEU A 23 8.56 23.13 0.74
C LEU A 23 9.28 22.93 -0.60
N ALA A 24 10.15 21.93 -0.71
CA ALA A 24 10.84 21.62 -1.96
C ALA A 24 9.87 21.16 -3.05
N HIS A 25 8.85 20.37 -2.68
CA HIS A 25 7.79 19.95 -3.59
C HIS A 25 7.04 21.16 -4.15
N HIS A 26 6.50 22.02 -3.28
CA HIS A 26 5.77 23.22 -3.71
C HIS A 26 6.66 24.10 -4.58
N ARG A 27 7.88 24.40 -4.14
CA ARG A 27 8.76 25.33 -4.86
C ARG A 27 9.16 24.79 -6.23
N PHE A 28 9.38 23.48 -6.37
CA PHE A 28 9.61 22.88 -7.67
C PHE A 28 8.39 23.00 -8.59
N ALA A 29 7.19 22.69 -8.07
CA ALA A 29 5.94 22.79 -8.82
C ALA A 29 5.67 24.23 -9.28
N TRP A 30 5.96 25.20 -8.42
CA TRP A 30 5.83 26.63 -8.70
C TRP A 30 6.84 27.13 -9.75
N ILE A 31 8.11 26.71 -9.67
CA ILE A 31 9.13 27.10 -10.66
C ILE A 31 8.79 26.55 -12.06
N HIS A 32 8.20 25.35 -12.12
CA HIS A 32 7.76 24.71 -13.37
C HIS A 32 8.85 24.65 -14.46
N PRO A 33 10.03 24.07 -14.19
CA PRO A 33 11.23 24.26 -15.02
C PRO A 33 11.23 23.57 -16.40
N PHE A 34 10.32 22.63 -16.65
CA PHE A 34 10.27 21.86 -17.90
C PHE A 34 9.03 22.19 -18.75
N GLY A 35 9.11 21.98 -20.07
CA GLY A 35 7.95 22.15 -20.96
C GLY A 35 6.85 21.10 -20.73
N ASN A 36 7.19 19.91 -20.21
CA ASN A 36 6.23 18.88 -19.82
C ASN A 36 6.83 18.01 -18.71
N GLY A 37 5.98 17.42 -17.88
CA GLY A 37 6.39 16.39 -16.91
C GLY A 37 6.71 16.91 -15.52
N ASN A 38 6.56 18.21 -15.25
CA ASN A 38 6.85 18.81 -13.94
C ASN A 38 6.16 18.07 -12.78
N GLY A 39 4.88 17.74 -12.93
CA GLY A 39 4.14 16.94 -11.95
C GLY A 39 4.73 15.54 -11.71
N ARG A 40 5.29 14.90 -12.73
CA ARG A 40 5.96 13.59 -12.59
C ARG A 40 7.30 13.75 -11.90
N VAL A 41 8.09 14.74 -12.30
CA VAL A 41 9.42 14.98 -11.74
C VAL A 41 9.33 15.43 -10.28
N VAL A 42 8.40 16.31 -9.92
CA VAL A 42 8.25 16.77 -8.52
C VAL A 42 7.90 15.63 -7.57
N ARG A 43 7.07 14.67 -8.01
CA ARG A 43 6.75 13.48 -7.21
C ARG A 43 7.97 12.57 -7.04
N LEU A 44 8.75 12.36 -8.10
CA LEU A 44 10.01 11.61 -8.03
C LEU A 44 11.04 12.30 -7.12
N LEU A 45 11.14 13.64 -7.20
CA LEU A 45 12.00 14.43 -6.32
C LEU A 45 11.56 14.27 -4.87
N THR A 46 10.26 14.36 -4.59
CA THR A 46 9.71 14.15 -3.24
C THR A 46 10.10 12.79 -2.68
N TYR A 47 9.91 11.74 -3.48
CA TYR A 47 10.30 10.38 -3.10
C TYR A 47 11.81 10.27 -2.82
N THR A 48 12.63 10.89 -3.67
CA THR A 48 14.09 10.94 -3.50
C THR A 48 14.49 11.66 -2.21
N LEU A 49 13.81 12.76 -1.86
CA LEU A 49 14.06 13.48 -0.61
C LEU A 49 13.69 12.66 0.62
N LEU A 50 12.58 11.93 0.59
CA LEU A 50 12.21 11.02 1.68
C LEU A 50 13.28 9.95 1.90
N ILE A 51 13.79 9.34 0.84
CA ILE A 51 14.92 8.40 0.92
C ILE A 51 16.17 9.08 1.49
N LYS A 52 16.53 10.26 0.97
CA LYS A 52 17.69 11.05 1.43
C LYS A 52 17.64 11.31 2.95
N TYR A 53 16.47 11.58 3.50
CA TYR A 53 16.28 11.88 4.92
C TYR A 53 15.98 10.65 5.79
N GLY A 54 16.23 9.45 5.30
CA GLY A 54 16.14 8.24 6.11
C GLY A 54 14.73 7.68 6.29
N PHE A 55 13.73 8.18 5.56
CA PHE A 55 12.42 7.53 5.41
C PHE A 55 12.51 6.34 4.43
N ASN A 56 13.52 5.49 4.66
CA ASN A 56 13.88 4.40 3.79
C ASN A 56 12.81 3.30 3.82
N VAL A 57 12.35 2.97 2.61
CA VAL A 57 11.43 1.89 2.25
C VAL A 57 11.98 0.48 2.59
N LYS A 58 13.28 0.36 2.89
CA LYS A 58 14.01 -0.92 2.87
C LYS A 58 13.96 -1.74 4.17
N THR A 59 13.78 -1.12 5.34
CA THR A 59 14.03 -1.81 6.63
C THR A 59 12.77 -2.39 7.31
N GLY A 60 11.63 -2.45 6.60
CA GLY A 60 10.42 -3.06 7.20
C GLY A 60 9.18 -3.03 6.33
N GLY A 61 9.33 -3.09 5.00
CA GLY A 61 8.18 -3.08 4.09
C GLY A 61 7.35 -1.79 4.11
N ARG A 62 7.90 -0.69 4.65
CA ARG A 62 7.22 0.62 4.69
C ARG A 62 7.21 1.25 3.31
N VAL A 63 6.27 0.81 2.46
CA VAL A 63 5.93 1.46 1.19
C VAL A 63 5.25 2.79 1.51
N LEU A 64 6.04 3.79 1.91
CA LEU A 64 5.59 5.17 1.92
C LEU A 64 5.37 5.59 0.47
N ASN A 65 4.12 5.66 0.04
CA ASN A 65 3.76 6.19 -1.26
C ASN A 65 3.32 7.65 -1.11
N PRO A 66 4.24 8.64 -1.14
CA PRO A 66 3.86 10.05 -1.00
C PRO A 66 2.93 10.51 -2.13
N THR A 67 2.86 9.75 -3.23
CA THR A 67 1.89 10.00 -4.30
C THR A 67 0.45 9.93 -3.82
N ALA A 68 0.14 9.13 -2.80
CA ALA A 68 -1.21 9.06 -2.24
C ALA A 68 -1.64 10.39 -1.63
N VAL A 69 -0.72 11.14 -1.01
CA VAL A 69 -0.99 12.49 -0.49
C VAL A 69 -1.42 13.45 -1.61
N PHE A 70 -0.76 13.39 -2.77
CA PHE A 70 -0.94 14.36 -3.86
C PHE A 70 -1.94 13.94 -4.94
N CYS A 71 -2.22 12.64 -5.10
CA CYS A 71 -3.01 12.11 -6.22
C CYS A 71 -4.40 11.61 -5.82
N ASN A 72 -4.69 11.41 -4.53
CA ASN A 72 -6.00 10.89 -4.10
C ASN A 72 -7.11 11.91 -4.33
N ASP A 73 -6.82 13.19 -4.07
CA ASP A 73 -7.72 14.32 -4.31
C ASP A 73 -6.95 15.44 -5.03
N ARG A 74 -7.08 15.45 -6.35
CA ARG A 74 -6.36 16.39 -7.22
C ARG A 74 -6.82 17.83 -7.02
N ASP A 75 -8.10 18.05 -6.74
CA ASP A 75 -8.66 19.39 -6.58
C ASP A 75 -8.20 20.00 -5.26
N ARG A 76 -8.23 19.21 -4.18
CA ARG A 76 -7.64 19.60 -2.90
C ARG A 76 -6.14 19.85 -3.02
N TYR A 77 -5.41 19.00 -3.73
CA TYR A 77 -3.97 19.20 -3.95
C TYR A 77 -3.66 20.53 -4.63
N TYR A 78 -4.36 20.87 -5.74
CA TYR A 78 -4.15 22.15 -6.42
C TYR A 78 -4.60 23.34 -5.59
N SER A 79 -5.72 23.22 -4.86
CA SER A 79 -6.16 24.26 -3.92
C SER A 79 -5.08 24.54 -2.86
N MET A 80 -4.49 23.49 -2.29
CA MET A 80 -3.43 23.61 -1.29
C MET A 80 -2.12 24.17 -1.84
N LEU A 81 -1.74 23.82 -3.08
CA LEU A 81 -0.62 24.49 -3.77
C LEU A 81 -0.90 26.00 -3.92
N GLY A 82 -2.09 26.35 -4.41
CA GLY A 82 -2.50 27.75 -4.63
C GLY A 82 -2.42 28.59 -3.36
N ARG A 83 -2.71 28.01 -2.19
CA ARG A 83 -2.57 28.69 -0.88
C ARG A 83 -1.12 29.07 -0.55
N ALA A 84 -0.13 28.35 -1.07
CA ALA A 84 1.28 28.60 -0.82
C ALA A 84 1.98 29.44 -1.91
N ASP A 85 1.32 29.72 -3.05
CA ASP A 85 1.93 30.38 -4.20
C ASP A 85 2.40 31.81 -3.92
N ASN A 86 1.68 32.53 -3.05
CA ASN A 86 2.05 33.88 -2.63
C ASN A 86 3.25 33.89 -1.66
N GLY A 87 3.68 32.73 -1.17
CA GLY A 87 4.82 32.62 -0.27
C GLY A 87 4.62 33.31 1.08
N THR A 88 3.39 33.50 1.55
CA THR A 88 3.14 34.00 2.90
C THR A 88 3.52 32.95 3.95
N PRO A 89 3.88 33.34 5.19
CA PRO A 89 4.11 32.39 6.28
C PRO A 89 2.94 31.41 6.46
N GLU A 90 1.70 31.93 6.46
CA GLU A 90 0.48 31.17 6.69
C GLU A 90 0.21 30.19 5.54
N GLY A 91 0.46 30.61 4.29
CA GLY A 91 0.31 29.78 3.11
C GLY A 91 1.28 28.59 3.12
N ARG A 92 2.55 28.85 3.44
CA ARG A 92 3.58 27.80 3.57
C ARG A 92 3.28 26.85 4.72
N GLU A 93 2.86 27.37 5.87
CA GLU A 93 2.49 26.55 7.02
C GLU A 93 1.32 25.63 6.68
N THR A 94 0.25 26.18 6.09
CA THR A 94 -0.92 25.39 5.69
C THR A 94 -0.53 24.28 4.70
N TRP A 95 0.32 24.60 3.72
CA TRP A 95 0.85 23.60 2.79
C TRP A 95 1.64 22.50 3.51
N CYS A 96 2.54 22.87 4.43
CA CYS A 96 3.32 21.90 5.20
C CYS A 96 2.40 20.98 6.03
N ILE A 97 1.41 21.54 6.73
CA ILE A 97 0.44 20.76 7.51
C ILE A 97 -0.29 19.75 6.62
N TYR A 98 -0.81 20.18 5.47
CA TYR A 98 -1.49 19.28 4.52
C TYR A 98 -0.59 18.12 4.06
N VAL A 99 0.68 18.39 3.73
CA VAL A 99 1.61 17.34 3.30
C VAL A 99 1.92 16.38 4.46
N LEU A 100 2.19 16.91 5.65
CA LEU A 100 2.54 16.12 6.82
C LEU A 100 1.37 15.27 7.32
N ASP A 101 0.16 15.82 7.35
CA ASP A 101 -1.06 15.09 7.70
C ASP A 101 -1.30 13.94 6.72
N GLY A 102 -1.20 14.21 5.41
CA GLY A 102 -1.34 13.15 4.41
C GLY A 102 -0.27 12.06 4.57
N MET A 103 0.97 12.42 4.89
CA MET A 103 2.02 11.43 5.17
C MET A 103 1.72 10.61 6.43
N LEU A 104 1.20 11.23 7.48
CA LEU A 104 0.81 10.56 8.71
C LEU A 104 -0.33 9.57 8.47
N ASP A 105 -1.33 9.96 7.67
CA ASP A 105 -2.45 9.10 7.32
C ASP A 105 -2.00 7.88 6.51
N GLU A 106 -1.10 8.07 5.53
CA GLU A 106 -0.54 6.96 4.77
C GLU A 106 0.33 6.02 5.63
N LEU A 107 1.07 6.57 6.60
CA LEU A 107 1.80 5.75 7.58
C LEU A 107 0.85 4.91 8.45
N ARG A 108 -0.23 5.50 8.95
CA ARG A 108 -1.25 4.80 9.74
C ARG A 108 -1.92 3.69 8.96
N LYS A 109 -2.24 3.92 7.68
CA LYS A 109 -2.77 2.89 6.79
C LYS A 109 -1.80 1.71 6.63
N VAL A 110 -0.53 1.99 6.35
CA VAL A 110 0.49 0.93 6.25
C VAL A 110 0.59 0.16 7.56
N ASP A 111 0.61 0.85 8.70
CA ASP A 111 0.66 0.23 10.03
C ASP A 111 -0.52 -0.72 10.26
N GLN A 112 -1.75 -0.28 9.92
CA GLN A 112 -2.95 -1.11 9.98
C GLN A 112 -2.87 -2.36 9.09
N LEU A 113 -2.33 -2.26 7.88
CA LEU A 113 -2.18 -3.42 6.99
C LEU A 113 -1.07 -4.38 7.43
N THR A 114 -0.13 -3.92 8.26
CA THR A 114 0.87 -4.78 8.90
C THR A 114 0.36 -5.47 10.16
N ASP A 115 -0.77 -5.04 10.72
CA ASP A 115 -1.47 -5.77 11.77
C ASP A 115 -2.14 -7.01 11.17
N MET A 116 -1.67 -8.19 11.58
CA MET A 116 -2.16 -9.47 11.06
C MET A 116 -3.64 -9.70 11.38
N HIS A 117 -4.10 -9.29 12.56
CA HIS A 117 -5.50 -9.46 12.94
C HIS A 117 -6.41 -8.61 12.05
N TYR A 118 -6.06 -7.34 11.86
CA TYR A 118 -6.75 -6.43 10.96
C TYR A 118 -6.75 -6.95 9.53
N LEU A 119 -5.58 -7.33 9.00
CA LEU A 119 -5.45 -7.87 7.65
C LEU A 119 -6.36 -9.09 7.44
N ILE A 120 -6.39 -10.02 8.39
CA ILE A 120 -7.19 -11.24 8.27
C ILE A 120 -8.68 -10.92 8.36
N GLU A 121 -9.13 -10.17 9.35
CA GLU A 121 -10.55 -9.97 9.65
C GLU A 121 -11.20 -8.94 8.71
N ARG A 122 -10.48 -7.88 8.33
CA ARG A 122 -11.02 -6.77 7.52
C ARG A 122 -10.74 -6.90 6.04
N ILE A 123 -9.65 -7.55 5.65
CA ILE A 123 -9.26 -7.64 4.24
C ILE A 123 -9.45 -9.05 3.70
N LEU A 124 -8.78 -10.05 4.28
CA LEU A 124 -8.73 -11.39 3.70
C LEU A 124 -10.04 -12.16 3.87
N THR A 125 -10.67 -12.08 5.04
CA THR A 125 -11.94 -12.78 5.31
C THR A 125 -13.06 -12.28 4.40
N PRO A 126 -13.32 -10.96 4.27
CA PRO A 126 -14.31 -10.45 3.33
C PRO A 126 -13.96 -10.77 1.87
N ALA A 127 -12.67 -10.73 1.50
CA ALA A 127 -12.23 -11.07 0.15
C ALA A 127 -12.53 -12.53 -0.22
N LEU A 128 -12.26 -13.46 0.70
CA LEU A 128 -12.51 -14.89 0.50
C LEU A 128 -14.00 -15.22 0.53
N HIS A 129 -14.77 -14.61 1.43
CA HIS A 129 -16.23 -14.73 1.44
C HIS A 129 -16.84 -14.26 0.12
N TYR A 130 -16.41 -13.11 -0.39
CA TYR A 130 -16.86 -12.59 -1.68
C TYR A 130 -16.53 -13.55 -2.83
N ALA A 131 -15.32 -14.11 -2.85
CA ALA A 131 -14.94 -15.09 -3.87
C ALA A 131 -15.82 -16.35 -3.80
N ARG A 132 -16.15 -16.82 -2.59
CA ARG A 132 -17.08 -17.95 -2.38
C ARG A 132 -18.50 -17.63 -2.83
N GLU A 133 -19.04 -16.47 -2.47
CA GLU A 133 -20.39 -16.02 -2.88
C GLU A 133 -20.55 -15.98 -4.41
N ARG A 134 -19.46 -15.70 -5.13
CA ARG A 134 -19.42 -15.73 -6.61
C ARG A 134 -19.11 -17.11 -7.19
N ALA A 135 -19.13 -18.15 -6.37
CA ALA A 135 -18.76 -19.52 -6.73
C ALA A 135 -17.35 -19.67 -7.33
N LEU A 136 -16.43 -18.76 -6.99
CA LEU A 136 -15.01 -18.81 -7.40
C LEU A 136 -14.15 -19.63 -6.43
N LEU A 137 -14.67 -19.90 -5.23
CA LEU A 137 -14.10 -20.77 -4.22
C LEU A 137 -15.17 -21.73 -3.69
N THR A 138 -14.76 -22.94 -3.38
CA THR A 138 -15.55 -23.86 -2.56
C THR A 138 -15.40 -23.53 -1.07
N GLN A 139 -16.34 -24.02 -0.24
CA GLN A 139 -16.28 -23.90 1.22
C GLN A 139 -14.99 -24.49 1.82
N LEU A 140 -14.48 -25.56 1.21
CA LEU A 140 -13.23 -26.20 1.63
C LEU A 140 -12.02 -25.30 1.33
N GLU A 141 -11.93 -24.78 0.10
CA GLU A 141 -10.83 -23.91 -0.33
C GLU A 141 -10.79 -22.62 0.50
N GLU A 142 -11.94 -22.00 0.77
CA GLU A 142 -12.04 -20.84 1.68
C GLU A 142 -11.46 -21.16 3.06
N ARG A 143 -11.84 -22.29 3.66
CA ARG A 143 -11.37 -22.70 4.99
C ARG A 143 -9.86 -22.93 5.02
N VAL A 144 -9.32 -23.58 3.99
CA VAL A 144 -7.87 -23.80 3.85
C VAL A 144 -7.12 -22.48 3.71
N LEU A 145 -7.62 -21.55 2.89
CA LEU A 145 -7.01 -20.24 2.68
C LEU A 145 -7.05 -19.40 3.97
N LEU A 146 -8.18 -19.34 4.67
CA LEU A 146 -8.29 -18.64 5.95
C LEU A 146 -7.36 -19.21 7.03
N THR A 147 -7.27 -20.54 7.11
CA THR A 147 -6.38 -21.21 8.07
C THR A 147 -4.92 -20.90 7.75
N THR A 148 -4.55 -20.92 6.46
CA THR A 148 -3.21 -20.54 6.01
C THR A 148 -2.91 -19.07 6.30
N ALA A 149 -3.86 -18.16 6.07
CA ALA A 149 -3.71 -16.74 6.36
C ALA A 149 -3.46 -16.47 7.85
N ARG A 150 -4.22 -17.14 8.72
CA ARG A 150 -4.08 -17.04 10.18
C ARG A 150 -2.76 -17.60 10.69
N ALA A 151 -2.27 -18.68 10.09
CA ALA A 151 -0.96 -19.23 10.41
C ALA A 151 0.20 -18.38 9.84
N GLY A 152 -0.06 -17.55 8.83
CA GLY A 152 0.95 -16.84 8.02
C GLY A 152 1.71 -17.78 7.08
N ILE A 153 2.21 -18.88 7.61
CA ILE A 153 2.84 -20.00 6.89
C ILE A 153 2.25 -21.30 7.42
N ALA A 154 1.74 -22.14 6.52
CA ALA A 154 1.18 -23.45 6.86
C ALA A 154 1.88 -24.58 6.09
N LYS A 155 2.10 -25.71 6.75
CA LYS A 155 2.40 -27.01 6.12
C LYS A 155 1.14 -27.86 6.08
N ALA A 156 1.17 -28.97 5.34
CA ALA A 156 0.01 -29.84 5.17
C ALA A 156 -0.59 -30.39 6.49
N SER A 157 0.22 -30.56 7.54
CA SER A 157 -0.24 -30.98 8.86
C SER A 157 -1.08 -29.92 9.56
N ASP A 158 -0.79 -28.64 9.34
CA ASP A 158 -1.46 -27.52 10.01
C ASP A 158 -2.87 -27.29 9.44
N LEU A 159 -3.13 -27.84 8.26
CA LEU A 159 -4.41 -27.75 7.55
C LEU A 159 -5.31 -28.96 7.78
N LYS A 160 -4.98 -29.82 8.76
CA LYS A 160 -5.78 -31.02 9.10
C LYS A 160 -7.20 -30.64 9.50
N ASP A 161 -7.35 -29.63 10.35
CA ASP A 161 -8.66 -29.19 10.86
C ASP A 161 -9.46 -28.44 9.79
N ALA A 162 -8.76 -27.82 8.83
CA ALA A 162 -9.37 -27.20 7.66
C ALA A 162 -9.90 -28.24 6.65
N MET A 163 -9.38 -29.47 6.67
CA MET A 163 -9.73 -30.55 5.75
C MET A 163 -10.12 -31.83 6.52
N PRO A 164 -11.22 -31.79 7.32
CA PRO A 164 -11.61 -32.92 8.16
C PRO A 164 -11.96 -34.15 7.31
N GLY A 165 -11.59 -35.33 7.78
CA GLY A 165 -11.87 -36.61 7.11
C GLY A 165 -10.98 -36.92 5.91
N MET A 166 -10.06 -36.04 5.51
CA MET A 166 -9.14 -36.31 4.42
C MET A 166 -7.89 -37.06 4.88
N THR A 167 -7.35 -37.94 4.02
CA THR A 167 -6.02 -38.55 4.21
C THR A 167 -4.90 -37.54 3.91
N GLU A 168 -3.65 -37.86 4.28
CA GLU A 168 -2.50 -37.02 3.95
C GLU A 168 -2.32 -36.80 2.44
N THR A 169 -2.55 -37.86 1.65
CA THR A 169 -2.47 -37.81 0.19
C THR A 169 -3.54 -36.88 -0.39
N GLN A 170 -4.77 -36.96 0.13
CA GLN A 170 -5.87 -36.08 -0.30
C GLN A 170 -5.59 -34.61 0.08
N ARG A 171 -5.07 -34.33 1.28
CA ARG A 171 -4.68 -32.97 1.67
C ARG A 171 -3.59 -32.42 0.77
N THR A 172 -2.57 -33.21 0.48
CA THR A 172 -1.47 -32.83 -0.41
C THR A 172 -1.98 -32.51 -1.81
N TYR A 173 -2.92 -33.31 -2.32
CA TYR A 173 -3.58 -33.06 -3.60
C TYR A 173 -4.35 -31.72 -3.61
N GLN A 174 -5.13 -31.43 -2.56
CA GLN A 174 -5.88 -30.16 -2.47
C GLN A 174 -4.94 -28.95 -2.39
N ILE A 175 -3.87 -29.04 -1.60
CA ILE A 175 -2.85 -27.98 -1.51
C ILE A 175 -2.20 -27.75 -2.87
N ARG A 176 -1.83 -28.83 -3.58
CA ARG A 176 -1.23 -28.72 -4.92
C ARG A 176 -2.17 -28.02 -5.90
N LYS A 177 -3.46 -28.38 -5.91
CA LYS A 177 -4.49 -27.70 -6.71
C LYS A 177 -4.54 -26.19 -6.41
N LEU A 178 -4.57 -25.81 -5.13
CA LEU A 178 -4.57 -24.40 -4.73
C LEU A 178 -3.30 -23.65 -5.17
N VAL A 179 -2.14 -24.32 -5.17
CA VAL A 179 -0.88 -23.75 -5.67
C VAL A 179 -0.91 -23.59 -7.20
N GLU A 180 -1.40 -24.58 -7.94
CA GLU A 180 -1.57 -24.51 -9.41
C GLU A 180 -2.49 -23.36 -9.83
N HIS A 181 -3.56 -23.13 -9.06
CA HIS A 181 -4.46 -21.98 -9.24
C HIS A 181 -3.92 -20.67 -8.65
N ARG A 182 -2.70 -20.65 -8.11
CA ARG A 182 -2.04 -19.46 -7.51
C ARG A 182 -2.81 -18.83 -6.34
N MET A 183 -3.61 -19.63 -5.65
CA MET A 183 -4.32 -19.23 -4.42
C MET A 183 -3.49 -19.51 -3.16
N LEU A 184 -2.58 -20.47 -3.25
CA LEU A 184 -1.47 -20.67 -2.31
C LEU A 184 -0.15 -20.46 -3.06
N ALA A 185 0.88 -20.03 -2.33
CA ALA A 185 2.23 -19.87 -2.84
C ALA A 185 3.23 -20.57 -1.91
N PRO A 186 4.16 -21.39 -2.43
CA PRO A 186 5.22 -21.95 -1.61
C PRO A 186 6.19 -20.82 -1.19
N ILE A 187 6.71 -20.89 0.04
CA ILE A 187 7.60 -19.83 0.58
C ILE A 187 8.93 -19.71 -0.21
N ARG A 188 9.32 -20.78 -0.88
CA ARG A 188 10.42 -20.88 -1.86
C ARG A 188 10.16 -22.05 -2.78
N GLU A 189 10.81 -22.09 -3.94
CA GLU A 189 10.67 -23.20 -4.87
C GLU A 189 10.96 -24.56 -4.19
N GLY A 190 10.09 -25.54 -4.40
CA GLY A 190 10.18 -26.87 -3.78
C GLY A 190 9.83 -26.95 -2.28
N ALA A 191 9.44 -25.86 -1.63
CA ALA A 191 9.06 -25.90 -0.21
C ALA A 191 7.72 -26.62 0.02
N ARG A 192 7.62 -27.28 1.19
CA ARG A 192 6.38 -27.88 1.71
C ARG A 192 5.65 -26.98 2.73
N GLN A 193 5.94 -25.69 2.66
CA GLN A 193 5.38 -24.63 3.48
C GLN A 193 4.79 -23.58 2.54
N TYR A 194 3.59 -23.14 2.83
CA TYR A 194 2.77 -22.33 1.94
C TYR A 194 2.22 -21.11 2.66
N THR A 195 2.05 -20.03 1.93
CA THR A 195 1.32 -18.83 2.34
C THR A 195 0.20 -18.55 1.32
N ILE A 196 -0.66 -17.57 1.58
CA ILE A 196 -1.67 -17.16 0.60
C ILE A 196 -1.00 -16.63 -0.67
N GLY A 197 -1.49 -17.08 -1.81
CA GLY A 197 -1.18 -16.53 -3.11
C GLY A 197 -2.18 -15.44 -3.51
N PHE A 198 -1.68 -14.23 -3.76
CA PHE A 198 -2.49 -13.11 -4.23
C PHE A 198 -2.44 -12.91 -5.75
N SER A 199 -1.67 -13.75 -6.46
CA SER A 199 -1.52 -13.66 -7.91
C SER A 199 -2.74 -14.20 -8.68
N ASN A 200 -3.75 -14.71 -7.98
CA ASN A 200 -5.02 -15.13 -8.56
C ASN A 200 -5.97 -13.95 -8.77
N ASN A 201 -6.46 -13.75 -10.01
CA ASN A 201 -7.34 -12.64 -10.40
C ASN A 201 -8.68 -12.62 -9.64
N PHE A 202 -9.17 -13.78 -9.20
CA PHE A 202 -10.43 -13.83 -8.45
C PHE A 202 -10.26 -13.34 -7.02
N LEU A 203 -9.17 -13.76 -6.36
CA LEU A 203 -8.85 -13.32 -5.00
C LEU A 203 -8.51 -11.84 -4.96
N ILE A 204 -7.72 -11.35 -5.93
CA ILE A 204 -7.31 -9.93 -5.95
C ILE A 204 -8.51 -8.99 -6.07
N ARG A 205 -9.57 -9.37 -6.78
CA ARG A 205 -10.81 -8.57 -6.87
C ARG A 205 -11.50 -8.45 -5.52
N GLY A 206 -11.55 -9.53 -4.74
CA GLY A 206 -12.06 -9.51 -3.37
C GLY A 206 -11.22 -8.63 -2.46
N VAL A 207 -9.89 -8.74 -2.57
CA VAL A 207 -8.94 -7.92 -1.80
C VAL A 207 -9.08 -6.44 -2.14
N ILE A 208 -9.13 -6.07 -3.43
CA ILE A 208 -9.36 -4.68 -3.87
C ILE A 208 -10.68 -4.15 -3.32
N ARG A 209 -11.75 -4.94 -3.37
CA ARG A 209 -13.05 -4.54 -2.81
C ARG A 209 -12.96 -4.28 -1.31
N ALA A 210 -12.32 -5.16 -0.54
CA ALA A 210 -12.15 -5.00 0.90
C ALA A 210 -11.26 -3.80 1.25
N LEU A 211 -10.16 -3.61 0.52
CA LEU A 211 -9.28 -2.44 0.66
C LEU A 211 -10.01 -1.12 0.35
N SER A 212 -10.86 -1.08 -0.68
CA SER A 212 -11.71 0.08 -0.96
C SER A 212 -12.71 0.33 0.17
N ALA A 213 -13.37 -0.72 0.69
CA ALA A 213 -14.34 -0.59 1.77
C ALA A 213 -13.72 -0.06 3.08
N GLU A 214 -12.45 -0.37 3.32
CA GLU A 214 -11.68 0.10 4.47
C GLU A 214 -10.90 1.40 4.18
N GLY A 215 -11.11 2.06 3.04
CA GLY A 215 -10.54 3.38 2.74
C GLY A 215 -9.06 3.41 2.34
N PHE A 216 -8.48 2.25 1.99
CA PHE A 216 -7.10 2.16 1.48
C PHE A 216 -6.97 2.57 0.01
N ILE A 217 -8.05 2.43 -0.75
CA ILE A 217 -8.09 2.78 -2.17
C ILE A 217 -8.94 4.05 -2.32
N PRO A 218 -8.41 5.11 -2.95
CA PRO A 218 -9.15 6.35 -3.17
C PRO A 218 -10.40 6.12 -4.01
N ASP A 219 -11.51 6.75 -3.62
CA ASP A 219 -12.78 6.69 -4.38
C ASP A 219 -12.64 7.19 -5.83
N ALA A 220 -11.69 8.08 -6.09
CA ALA A 220 -11.37 8.56 -7.43
C ALA A 220 -10.94 7.44 -8.39
N LEU A 221 -10.40 6.33 -7.88
CA LEU A 221 -10.06 5.14 -8.68
C LEU A 221 -11.25 4.18 -8.85
N ASN A 222 -12.28 4.30 -8.02
CA ASN A 222 -13.49 3.48 -8.07
C ASN A 222 -14.56 4.03 -9.03
N LYS A 223 -14.44 5.28 -9.46
CA LYS A 223 -15.37 5.91 -10.43
C LYS A 223 -14.95 5.55 -11.87
N PRO A 224 -15.86 5.00 -12.71
CA PRO A 224 -15.57 4.85 -14.13
C PRO A 224 -15.33 6.24 -14.74
N LYS A 225 -14.32 6.32 -15.62
CA LYS A 225 -14.03 7.52 -16.42
C LYS A 225 -15.06 7.69 -17.53
#